data_AF-A0A642PL52-F1
#
_entry.id   AF-A0A642PL52-F1
#
_cell.length_a   1.000
_cell.length_b   1.000
_cell.length_c   1.000
_cell.angle_alpha   90.00
_cell.angle_beta   90.00
_cell.angle_gamma   90.00
#
_symmetry.space_group_name_H-M   'P 1'
#
loop_
_entity.id
_entity.type
_entity.pdbx_description
1 polymer ?
#
loop_
_entity_poly.entity_id
_entity_poly.type
_entity_poly.pdbx_seq_one_letter_code
_entity_poly.pdbx_strand_id
1 'polypeptide(L)'
;MANDKDPVFCAADIIKRAKLAKEFKTDSELAAFLGISRSTLSNWNARNSIDFPLLLGSLDDVDYNWLLTGKGSPAHHSKFCDNDLVQGEVEILHTPKTADPM
;
A
#
# COMPACT_ATOMS: atom_id res chain seq x y z
N MET A 1 -30.10 -8.54 7.97
CA MET A 1 -28.74 -8.31 8.49
C MET A 1 -27.80 -8.10 7.33
N ALA A 2 -27.37 -6.87 7.05
CA ALA A 2 -26.27 -6.64 6.13
C ALA A 2 -24.99 -6.98 6.90
N ASN A 3 -24.26 -8.01 6.47
CA ASN A 3 -22.96 -8.32 7.03
C ASN A 3 -22.01 -7.18 6.62
N ASP A 4 -21.84 -6.23 7.54
CA ASP A 4 -20.84 -5.18 7.54
C ASP A 4 -19.46 -5.84 7.73
N LYS A 5 -18.98 -6.45 6.66
CA LYS A 5 -17.58 -6.88 6.50
C LYS A 5 -17.13 -6.37 5.15
N ASP A 6 -17.26 -5.06 4.94
CA ASP A 6 -16.42 -4.42 3.94
C ASP A 6 -14.97 -4.71 4.36
N PRO A 7 -14.22 -5.49 3.58
CA PRO A 7 -12.84 -5.76 3.92
C PRO A 7 -12.13 -4.43 4.07
N VAL A 8 -11.43 -4.22 5.19
CA VAL A 8 -10.60 -3.02 5.42
C VAL A 8 -9.66 -2.76 4.22
N PHE A 9 -9.30 -3.83 3.51
CA PHE A 9 -8.52 -3.81 2.28
C PHE A 9 -9.18 -4.63 1.17
N CYS A 10 -9.51 -3.97 0.05
CA CYS A 10 -10.01 -4.60 -1.16
C CYS A 10 -8.88 -4.74 -2.19
N ALA A 11 -8.64 -5.96 -2.65
CA ALA A 11 -7.58 -6.27 -3.61
C ALA A 11 -7.79 -5.54 -4.94
N ALA A 12 -9.03 -5.42 -5.40
CA ALA A 12 -9.37 -4.70 -6.63
C ALA A 12 -8.94 -3.23 -6.55
N ASP A 13 -9.23 -2.57 -5.42
CA ASP A 13 -8.88 -1.16 -5.21
C ASP A 13 -7.39 -0.94 -5.03
N ILE A 14 -6.71 -1.89 -4.37
CA ILE A 14 -5.25 -1.85 -4.21
C ILE A 14 -4.57 -2.04 -5.56
N ILE A 15 -4.99 -3.01 -6.36
CA ILE A 15 -4.47 -3.24 -7.72
C ILE A 15 -4.71 -2.02 -8.61
N LYS A 16 -5.89 -1.39 -8.51
CA LYS A 16 -6.20 -0.15 -9.23
C LYS A 16 -5.25 0.98 -8.85
N ARG A 17 -4.98 1.17 -7.55
CA ARG A 17 -4.05 2.20 -7.07
C ARG A 17 -2.59 1.90 -7.40
N ALA A 18 -2.18 0.63 -7.33
CA ALA A 18 -0.85 0.19 -7.77
C ALA A 18 -0.60 0.53 -9.25
N LYS A 19 -1.59 0.30 -10.12
CA LYS A 19 -1.53 0.72 -11.52
C LYS A 19 -1.42 2.22 -11.67
N LEU A 20 -2.23 2.99 -10.93
CA LEU A 20 -2.19 4.45 -10.96
C LEU A 20 -0.83 5.00 -10.51
N ALA A 21 -0.22 4.42 -9.47
CA ALA A 21 1.06 4.87 -8.94
C ALA A 21 2.23 4.71 -9.93
N LYS A 22 2.18 3.71 -10.81
CA LYS A 22 3.20 3.44 -11.84
C LYS A 22 2.75 3.79 -13.26
N GLU A 23 1.62 4.48 -13.40
CA GLU A 23 1.02 4.87 -14.69
C GLU A 23 0.74 3.69 -15.64
N PHE A 24 0.51 2.49 -15.09
CA PHE A 24 0.15 1.30 -15.87
C PHE A 24 -1.30 1.35 -16.31
N LYS A 25 -1.55 0.99 -17.57
CA LYS A 25 -2.89 0.96 -18.16
C LYS A 25 -3.55 -0.41 -17.99
N THR A 26 -2.75 -1.45 -17.87
CA THR A 26 -3.21 -2.83 -17.90
C THR A 26 -2.69 -3.65 -16.72
N ASP A 27 -3.48 -4.65 -16.34
CA ASP A 27 -3.07 -5.67 -15.35
C ASP A 27 -1.87 -6.48 -15.84
N SER A 28 -1.66 -6.54 -17.15
CA SER A 28 -0.51 -7.22 -17.77
C SER A 28 0.80 -6.50 -17.44
N GLU A 29 0.81 -5.16 -17.51
CA GLU A 29 1.97 -4.34 -17.18
C GLU A 29 2.31 -4.45 -15.69
N LEU A 30 1.30 -4.34 -14.81
CA LEU A 30 1.51 -4.52 -13.37
C LEU A 30 2.03 -5.93 -13.03
N ALA A 31 1.46 -6.98 -13.64
CA ALA A 31 1.93 -8.34 -13.40
C ALA A 31 3.39 -8.53 -13.86
N ALA A 32 3.74 -7.98 -15.03
CA ALA A 32 5.11 -8.02 -15.54
C ALA A 32 6.08 -7.25 -14.63
N PHE A 33 5.68 -6.08 -14.13
CA PHE A 33 6.45 -5.29 -13.18
C PHE A 33 6.72 -6.04 -11.87
N LEU A 34 5.70 -6.73 -11.34
CA LEU A 34 5.81 -7.55 -10.13
C LEU A 34 6.52 -8.89 -10.36
N GLY A 35 6.90 -9.23 -11.59
CA GLY A 35 7.52 -10.51 -11.93
C GLY A 35 6.59 -11.73 -11.77
N ILE A 36 5.27 -11.52 -11.81
CA ILE A 36 4.26 -12.58 -11.68
C ILE A 36 3.48 -12.80 -12.97
N SER A 37 2.80 -13.94 -13.06
CA SER A 37 1.89 -14.21 -14.17
C SER A 37 0.60 -13.37 -14.07
N ARG A 38 -0.02 -13.07 -15.22
CA ARG A 38 -1.33 -12.38 -15.24
C ARG A 38 -2.43 -13.17 -14.53
N SER A 39 -2.37 -14.51 -14.58
CA SER A 39 -3.28 -15.38 -13.84
C SER A 39 -3.08 -15.26 -12.33
N THR A 40 -1.84 -15.09 -11.86
CA THR A 40 -1.56 -14.83 -10.44
C THR A 40 -2.23 -13.53 -9.98
N LEU A 41 -2.05 -12.43 -10.72
CA LEU A 41 -2.67 -11.15 -10.40
C LEU A 41 -4.21 -11.21 -10.45
N SER A 42 -4.77 -11.91 -11.44
CA SER A 42 -6.22 -12.16 -11.52
C SER A 42 -6.73 -12.95 -10.31
N ASN A 43 -5.97 -13.95 -9.85
CA ASN A 43 -6.31 -14.73 -8.67
C ASN A 43 -6.26 -13.90 -7.38
N TRP A 44 -5.34 -12.94 -7.27
CA TRP A 44 -5.33 -11.99 -6.15
C TRP A 44 -6.63 -11.18 -6.08
N ASN A 45 -7.08 -10.68 -7.23
CA ASN A 45 -8.33 -9.94 -7.34
C ASN A 45 -9.56 -10.82 -7.02
N ALA A 46 -9.65 -12.00 -7.64
CA ALA A 46 -10.79 -12.92 -7.48
C ALA A 46 -10.95 -13.45 -6.05
N ARG A 47 -9.83 -13.68 -5.35
CA ARG A 47 -9.81 -14.20 -3.97
C ARG A 47 -9.71 -13.13 -2.91
N ASN A 48 -9.63 -11.86 -3.31
CA ASN A 48 -9.37 -10.73 -2.42
C ASN A 48 -8.15 -10.95 -1.50
N SER A 49 -7.05 -11.48 -2.07
CA SER A 49 -5.87 -11.91 -1.32
C SER A 49 -4.61 -11.50 -2.06
N ILE A 50 -3.90 -10.50 -1.55
CA ILE A 50 -2.68 -9.94 -2.15
C ILE A 50 -1.45 -10.50 -1.44
N ASP A 51 -0.38 -10.73 -2.20
CA ASP A 51 0.97 -10.91 -1.65
C ASP A 51 1.55 -9.54 -1.26
N PHE A 52 1.27 -9.11 -0.02
CA PHE A 52 1.68 -7.79 0.47
C PHE A 52 3.20 -7.60 0.48
N PRO A 53 4.04 -8.55 0.93
CA PRO A 53 5.49 -8.40 0.84
C PRO A 53 5.97 -8.10 -0.58
N LEU A 54 5.45 -8.83 -1.58
CA LEU A 54 5.82 -8.61 -2.97
C LEU A 54 5.34 -7.24 -3.49
N LEU A 55 4.07 -6.90 -3.24
CA LEU A 55 3.50 -5.64 -3.70
C LEU A 55 4.21 -4.42 -3.07
N LEU A 56 4.32 -4.39 -1.74
CA LEU A 56 4.89 -3.26 -1.01
C LEU A 56 6.39 -3.11 -1.28
N GLY A 57 7.12 -4.22 -1.44
CA GLY A 57 8.53 -4.19 -1.81
C GLY A 57 8.79 -3.72 -3.25
N SER A 58 7.81 -3.84 -4.13
CA SER A 58 7.91 -3.37 -5.53
C SER A 58 7.43 -1.93 -5.72
N LEU A 59 6.70 -1.38 -4.75
CA LEU A 59 6.12 -0.02 -4.74
C LEU A 59 6.67 0.78 -3.53
N ASP A 60 7.97 0.66 -3.27
CA ASP A 60 8.67 1.29 -2.14
C ASP A 60 8.66 2.83 -2.18
N ASP A 61 8.49 3.41 -3.37
CA ASP A 61 8.33 4.83 -3.63
C ASP A 61 6.90 5.38 -3.44
N VAL A 62 5.95 4.53 -3.04
CA VAL A 62 4.53 4.89 -2.86
C VAL A 62 4.17 4.92 -1.37
N ASP A 63 3.34 5.88 -0.96
CA ASP A 63 2.79 5.87 0.40
C ASP A 63 1.86 4.65 0.59
N TYR A 64 2.22 3.77 1.53
CA TYR A 64 1.49 2.54 1.77
C TYR A 64 0.08 2.79 2.34
N ASN A 65 -0.13 3.86 3.09
CA ASN A 65 -1.45 4.17 3.61
C ASN A 65 -2.40 4.55 2.46
N TRP A 66 -1.94 5.38 1.52
CA TRP A 66 -2.69 5.69 0.31
C TRP A 66 -2.92 4.45 -0.56
N LEU A 67 -1.90 3.61 -0.74
CA LEU A 67 -2.00 2.38 -1.53
C LEU A 67 -3.02 1.38 -0.94
N LEU A 68 -3.09 1.26 0.38
CA LEU A 68 -3.95 0.29 1.07
C LEU A 68 -5.35 0.83 1.36
N THR A 69 -5.47 2.05 1.90
CA THR A 69 -6.74 2.63 2.37
C THR A 69 -7.37 3.67 1.43
N GLY A 70 -6.56 4.31 0.59
CA GLY A 70 -7.00 5.27 -0.43
C GLY A 70 -7.07 6.68 0.14
N LYS A 71 -6.66 6.83 1.40
CA LYS A 71 -6.61 8.08 2.14
C LYS A 71 -5.19 8.65 2.03
N GLY A 72 -5.10 9.97 1.88
CA GLY A 72 -3.82 10.67 1.75
C GLY A 72 -3.41 10.89 0.30
N SER A 73 -2.10 10.85 0.04
CA SER A 73 -1.46 11.15 -1.25
C SER A 73 -0.63 9.95 -1.71
N PRO A 74 -0.54 9.67 -3.02
CA PRO A 74 0.28 8.58 -3.56
C PRO A 74 1.79 8.79 -3.36
N ALA A 75 2.23 10.05 -3.28
CA ALA A 75 3.63 10.36 -3.11
C ALA A 75 4.10 9.88 -1.73
N HIS A 76 5.21 9.12 -1.70
CA HIS A 76 5.87 8.82 -0.43
C HIS A 76 6.39 10.12 0.17
N HIS A 77 5.72 10.61 1.20
CA HIS A 77 6.20 11.74 1.98
C HIS A 77 7.19 11.19 2.99
N SER A 78 8.49 11.44 2.79
CA SER A 78 9.43 11.35 3.91
C SER A 78 8.85 12.21 5.03
N LYS A 79 8.76 11.64 6.23
CA LYS A 79 8.24 12.37 7.38
C LYS A 79 9.26 13.48 7.65
N PHE A 80 8.94 14.69 7.25
CA PHE A 80 9.71 15.87 7.58
C PHE A 80 9.11 16.48 8.84
N CYS A 81 9.93 16.63 9.87
CA CYS A 81 9.61 17.57 10.92
C CYS A 81 9.94 18.96 10.39
N ASP A 82 8.94 19.84 10.36
CA ASP A 82 9.11 21.26 10.09
C ASP A 82 8.55 22.01 11.29
N ASN A 83 9.44 22.37 12.21
CA ASN A 83 9.12 23.15 13.40
C ASN A 83 10.25 24.15 13.66
N ASP A 84 9.98 25.24 14.38
CA ASP A 84 10.95 26.33 14.58
C ASP A 84 12.28 25.87 15.22
N LEU A 85 12.29 24.69 15.87
CA LEU A 85 13.44 24.13 16.57
C LEU A 85 14.27 23.15 15.73
N VAL A 86 13.67 22.44 14.77
CA VAL A 86 14.33 21.40 13.96
C VAL A 86 13.61 21.25 12.62
N GLN A 87 14.40 21.22 11.55
CA GLN A 87 13.97 20.86 10.20
C GLN A 87 14.77 19.65 9.71
N GLY A 88 14.08 18.59 9.27
CA GLY A 88 14.76 17.40 8.74
C GLY A 88 13.86 16.17 8.60
N GLU A 89 14.36 15.19 7.85
CA GLU A 89 13.76 13.87 7.74
C GLU A 89 13.84 13.14 9.09
N VAL A 90 12.74 12.53 9.52
CA VAL A 90 12.69 11.79 10.79
C VAL A 90 12.56 10.29 10.57
N GLU A 91 13.39 9.55 11.30
CA GLU A 91 13.33 8.11 11.42
C GLU A 91 12.72 7.71 12.77
N ILE A 92 11.96 6.62 12.79
CA ILE A 92 11.36 6.10 14.02
C ILE A 92 12.46 5.46 14.88
N LEU A 93 12.92 6.16 15.90
CA LEU A 93 13.98 5.67 16.81
C LEU A 93 13.48 4.61 17.81
N HIS A 94 12.16 4.55 18.06
CA HIS A 94 11.61 3.63 19.05
C HIS A 94 10.21 3.13 18.67
N THR A 95 10.08 1.82 18.49
CA THR A 95 8.80 1.13 18.46
C THR A 95 8.49 0.66 19.89
N PRO A 96 7.44 1.19 20.56
CA PRO A 96 7.10 0.75 21.90
C PRO A 96 6.75 -0.74 21.86
N LYS A 97 7.46 -1.52 22.69
CA LYS A 97 7.33 -2.99 22.74
C LYS A 97 6.09 -3.47 23.52
N THR A 98 5.29 -2.55 24.01
CA THR A 98 4.15 -2.82 24.88
C THR A 98 2.88 -2.45 24.12
N ALA A 99 2.08 -3.46 23.77
CA ALA A 99 0.69 -3.22 23.40
C ALA A 99 -0.01 -2.53 24.58
N ASP A 100 -0.75 -1.46 24.31
CA ASP A 100 -1.58 -0.80 25.32
C ASP A 100 -2.40 -1.86 26.08
N PRO A 101 -2.37 -1.88 27.43
CA PRO A 101 -3.29 -2.69 28.18
C PRO A 101 -4.69 -2.07 27.99
N MET A 102 -5.64 -2.94 27.60
CA MET A 102 -7.06 -2.67 27.42
C MET A 102 -7.70 -1.86 28.56
#